data_AF-A0A7J8LHC7-F1
#
_entry.id   AF-A0A7J8LHC7-F1
#
_cell.length_a   1.000
_cell.length_b   1.000
_cell.length_c   1.000
_cell.angle_alpha   90.00
_cell.angle_beta   90.00
_cell.angle_gamma   90.00
#
_symmetry.space_group_name_H-M   'P 1'
#
loop_
_entity.id
_entity.type
_entity.pdbx_description
1 polymer ?
#
loop_
_entity_poly.entity_id
_entity_poly.type
_entity_poly.pdbx_seq_one_letter_code
_entity_poly.pdbx_strand_id
1 'polypeptide(L)'
;MEEDGEFRCWDELIPDALGLIFNNLSLQEILTVIPRVCKSWQRAVSGPYCWQDIDIEQWSQQCRPETLDRMLQMLITRSSGSLRKLCVTGLPNGQSFSFIAD
;
A
#
# COMPACT_ATOMS: atom_id res chain seq x y z
N MET A 1 38.88 -10.81 14.92
CA MET A 1 38.35 -9.89 13.90
C MET A 1 36.94 -10.36 13.66
N GLU A 2 35.98 -9.72 14.31
CA GLU A 2 34.57 -9.86 13.93
C GLU A 2 34.49 -9.39 12.48
N GLU A 3 33.93 -10.22 11.61
CA GLU A 3 33.54 -9.79 10.27
C GLU A 3 32.68 -8.54 10.45
N ASP A 4 33.17 -7.41 9.95
CA ASP A 4 32.41 -6.17 9.84
C ASP A 4 31.18 -6.51 9.00
N GLY A 5 30.10 -6.90 9.67
CA GLY A 5 28.89 -7.37 9.05
C GLY A 5 28.35 -6.23 8.22
N GLU A 6 28.57 -6.32 6.90
CA GLU A 6 28.26 -5.28 5.93
C GLU A 6 26.82 -4.77 6.16
N PHE A 7 26.69 -3.66 6.88
CA PHE A 7 25.39 -3.11 7.24
C PHE A 7 24.68 -2.75 5.95
N ARG A 8 23.62 -3.48 5.62
CA ARG A 8 22.81 -3.21 4.42
C ARG A 8 22.07 -1.90 4.64
N CYS A 9 22.39 -0.88 3.84
CA CYS A 9 21.70 0.42 3.82
C CYS A 9 20.32 0.28 3.15
N TRP A 10 19.38 -0.37 3.84
CA TRP A 10 18.02 -0.61 3.31
C TRP A 10 17.27 0.66 2.95
N ASP A 11 17.59 1.80 3.55
CA ASP A 11 16.98 3.09 3.25
C ASP A 11 17.51 3.75 1.97
N GLU A 12 18.64 3.29 1.44
CA GLU A 12 19.22 3.75 0.17
C GLU A 12 18.69 2.99 -1.05
N LEU A 13 17.87 1.94 -0.84
CA LEU A 13 17.22 1.22 -1.92
C LEU A 13 16.28 2.14 -2.71
N ILE A 14 16.24 1.91 -4.02
CA ILE A 14 15.32 2.60 -4.92
C ILE A 14 13.85 2.30 -4.52
N PRO A 15 12.92 3.26 -4.68
CA PRO A 15 11.55 3.14 -4.14
C PRO A 15 10.75 1.94 -4.68
N ASP A 16 11.02 1.50 -5.90
CA ASP A 16 10.41 0.33 -6.53
C ASP A 16 10.86 -0.97 -5.85
N ALA A 17 12.16 -1.13 -5.56
CA ALA A 17 12.68 -2.26 -4.80
C ALA A 17 12.11 -2.30 -3.38
N LEU A 18 12.00 -1.14 -2.72
CA LEU A 18 11.32 -1.04 -1.43
C LEU A 18 9.83 -1.43 -1.53
N GLY A 19 9.14 -0.97 -2.57
CA GLY A 19 7.75 -1.36 -2.83
C GLY A 19 7.57 -2.87 -2.97
N LEU A 20 8.46 -3.54 -3.73
CA LEU A 20 8.45 -5.00 -3.87
C LEU A 20 8.66 -5.73 -2.54
N ILE A 21 9.54 -5.22 -1.67
CA ILE A 21 9.75 -5.78 -0.34
C ILE A 21 8.49 -5.59 0.51
N PHE A 22 7.97 -4.36 0.57
CA PHE A 22 6.81 -4.01 1.41
C PHE A 22 5.51 -4.70 0.98
N ASN A 23 5.37 -5.09 -0.30
CA ASN A 23 4.24 -5.89 -0.77
C ASN A 23 4.15 -7.29 -0.12
N ASN A 24 5.18 -7.73 0.60
CA ASN A 24 5.13 -8.97 1.41
C ASN A 24 4.61 -8.74 2.83
N LEU A 25 4.28 -7.50 3.19
CA LEU A 25 3.75 -7.12 4.50
C LEU A 25 2.24 -6.90 4.43
N SER A 26 1.59 -6.95 5.58
CA SER A 26 0.16 -6.64 5.63
C SER A 26 -0.11 -5.17 5.29
N LEU A 27 -1.29 -4.90 4.75
CA LEU A 27 -1.74 -3.53 4.48
C LEU A 27 -1.63 -2.63 5.73
N GLN A 28 -1.93 -3.17 6.90
CA GLN A 28 -1.82 -2.45 8.17
C GLN A 28 -0.37 -2.03 8.44
N GLU A 29 0.60 -2.91 8.23
CA GLU A 29 2.03 -2.59 8.42
C GLU A 29 2.50 -1.53 7.42
N ILE A 30 2.12 -1.67 6.14
CA ILE A 30 2.44 -0.69 5.10
C ILE A 30 1.88 0.69 5.47
N LEU A 31 0.67 0.76 6.04
CA LEU A 31 0.03 2.02 6.39
C LEU A 31 0.53 2.64 7.71
N THR A 32 0.94 1.83 8.67
CA THR A 32 1.13 2.30 10.06
C THR A 32 2.56 2.16 10.59
N VAL A 33 3.29 1.13 10.15
CA VAL A 33 4.64 0.81 10.65
C VAL A 33 5.70 1.33 9.69
N ILE A 34 5.63 0.93 8.42
CA ILE A 34 6.66 1.23 7.42
C ILE A 34 6.92 2.74 7.24
N PRO A 35 5.92 3.63 7.19
CA PRO A 35 6.15 5.06 7.06
C PRO A 35 6.84 5.70 8.27
N ARG A 36 6.92 4.98 9.40
CA ARG A 36 7.52 5.47 10.66
C ARG A 36 8.96 5.01 10.86
N VAL A 37 9.46 4.09 10.02
CA VAL A 37 10.84 3.57 10.14
C VAL A 37 11.85 4.66 9.79
N CYS A 38 11.74 5.25 8.61
CA CYS A 38 12.57 6.38 8.20
C CYS A 38 11.90 7.20 7.09
N LYS A 39 12.45 8.37 6.77
CA LYS A 39 11.93 9.26 5.71
C LYS A 39 11.94 8.60 4.33
N SER A 40 12.94 7.77 4.04
CA SER A 40 13.04 7.07 2.74
C SER A 40 11.89 6.09 2.57
N TRP A 41 11.61 5.28 3.59
CA TRP A 41 10.51 4.31 3.59
C TRP A 41 9.14 4.99 3.53
N GLN A 42 8.97 6.12 4.24
CA GLN A 42 7.77 6.95 4.12
C GLN A 42 7.54 7.42 2.67
N ARG A 43 8.59 7.87 1.97
CA ARG A 43 8.49 8.27 0.56
C ARG A 43 8.14 7.09 -0.34
N ALA A 44 8.75 5.92 -0.13
CA ALA A 44 8.43 4.72 -0.89
C ALA A 44 6.96 4.29 -0.73
N VAL A 45 6.44 4.30 0.51
CA VAL A 45 5.00 4.05 0.78
C VAL A 45 4.10 5.14 0.23
N SER A 46 4.58 6.39 0.12
CA SER A 46 3.78 7.47 -0.48
C SER A 46 3.74 7.39 -2.01
N GLY A 47 4.63 6.60 -2.62
CA GLY A 47 4.69 6.34 -4.05
C GLY A 47 3.84 5.14 -4.49
N PRO A 48 3.74 4.89 -5.81
CA PRO A 48 2.77 3.94 -6.38
C PRO A 48 3.12 2.47 -6.16
N TYR A 49 4.39 2.13 -5.90
CA TYR A 49 4.87 0.75 -5.94
C TYR A 49 4.30 -0.15 -4.82
N CYS A 50 3.89 0.44 -3.70
CA CYS A 50 3.25 -0.29 -2.59
C CYS A 50 1.73 -0.51 -2.80
N TRP A 51 1.15 0.06 -3.86
CA TRP A 51 -0.31 0.13 -4.05
C TRP A 51 -0.75 -0.41 -5.41
N GLN A 52 0.09 -1.22 -6.06
CA GLN A 52 -0.27 -1.88 -7.31
C GLN A 52 -1.24 -3.04 -7.06
N ASP A 53 -1.07 -3.74 -5.94
CA ASP A 53 -1.94 -4.85 -5.54
C ASP A 53 -2.51 -4.55 -4.16
N ILE A 54 -3.81 -4.28 -4.09
CA ILE A 54 -4.52 -3.95 -2.85
C ILE A 54 -5.47 -5.09 -2.51
N ASP A 55 -5.25 -5.71 -1.36
CA ASP A 55 -6.18 -6.69 -0.78
C ASP A 55 -6.76 -6.18 0.53
N ILE A 56 -8.05 -5.86 0.51
CA ILE A 56 -8.85 -5.45 1.66
C ILE A 56 -10.08 -6.32 1.82
N GLU A 57 -10.12 -7.52 1.24
CA GLU A 57 -11.33 -8.35 1.21
C GLU A 57 -11.86 -8.60 2.63
N GLN A 58 -11.02 -9.16 3.51
CA GLN A 58 -11.40 -9.47 4.90
C GLN A 58 -11.75 -8.20 5.70
N TRP A 59 -10.99 -7.12 5.51
CA TRP A 59 -11.22 -5.86 6.21
C TRP A 59 -12.55 -5.21 5.79
N SER A 60 -12.86 -5.24 4.49
CA SER A 60 -14.07 -4.64 3.92
C SER A 60 -15.36 -5.28 4.45
N GLN A 61 -15.34 -6.58 4.80
CA GLN A 61 -16.48 -7.28 5.40
C GLN A 61 -16.88 -6.75 6.78
N GLN A 62 -15.93 -6.18 7.52
CA GLN A 62 -16.11 -5.75 8.91
C GLN A 62 -16.29 -4.24 9.03
N CYS A 63 -16.17 -3.50 7.92
CA CYS A 63 -16.16 -2.05 7.91
C CYS A 63 -17.50 -1.45 7.51
N ARG A 64 -17.77 -0.24 8.00
CA ARG A 64 -18.91 0.55 7.55
C ARG A 64 -18.70 1.03 6.11
N PRO A 65 -19.75 1.08 5.26
CA PRO A 65 -19.62 1.51 3.87
C PRO A 65 -18.89 2.86 3.69
N GLU A 66 -19.18 3.85 4.53
CA GLU A 66 -18.57 5.19 4.41
C GLU A 66 -17.08 5.17 4.73
N THR A 67 -16.64 4.21 5.56
CA THR A 67 -15.22 4.02 5.87
C THR A 67 -14.52 3.28 4.74
N LEU A 68 -15.21 2.32 4.12
CA LEU A 68 -14.72 1.59 2.95
C LEU A 68 -14.46 2.56 1.78
N ASP A 69 -15.40 3.44 1.45
CA ASP A 69 -15.28 4.39 0.34
C ASP A 69 -14.08 5.33 0.52
N ARG A 70 -13.92 5.89 1.73
CA ARG A 70 -12.78 6.77 2.05
C ARG A 70 -11.44 6.03 1.95
N MET A 71 -11.41 4.79 2.43
CA MET A 71 -10.21 3.95 2.38
C MET A 71 -9.84 3.63 0.92
N LEU A 72 -10.81 3.22 0.11
CA LEU A 72 -10.62 2.94 -1.31
C LEU A 72 -10.11 4.17 -2.05
N GLN A 73 -10.76 5.32 -1.87
CA GLN A 73 -10.34 6.56 -2.49
C GLN A 73 -8.88 6.89 -2.14
N MET A 74 -8.51 6.76 -0.86
CA MET A 74 -7.13 6.98 -0.42
C MET A 74 -6.14 5.99 -1.06
N LEU A 75 -6.43 4.69 -1.04
CA LEU A 75 -5.51 3.66 -1.53
C LEU A 75 -5.34 3.72 -3.06
N ILE A 76 -6.45 3.87 -3.80
CA ILE A 76 -6.43 4.00 -5.26
C ILE A 76 -5.70 5.29 -5.67
N THR A 77 -5.92 6.41 -4.98
CA THR A 77 -5.19 7.65 -5.27
C THR A 77 -3.68 7.46 -5.12
N ARG A 78 -3.23 6.72 -4.09
CA ARG A 78 -1.80 6.43 -3.90
C ARG A 78 -1.23 5.53 -5.00
N SER A 79 -2.03 4.65 -5.58
CA SER A 79 -1.59 3.85 -6.74
C SER A 79 -1.18 4.70 -7.93
N SER A 80 -1.62 5.97 -8.01
CA SER A 80 -1.24 6.92 -9.07
C SER A 80 -1.40 6.32 -10.48
N GLY A 81 -2.53 5.64 -10.73
CA GLY A 81 -2.83 4.99 -12.00
C GLY A 81 -2.07 3.69 -12.26
N SER A 82 -1.31 3.18 -11.29
CA SER A 82 -0.55 1.93 -11.38
C SER A 82 -1.25 0.74 -10.71
N LEU A 83 -2.54 0.88 -10.36
CA LEU A 83 -3.34 -0.21 -9.79
C LEU A 83 -3.45 -1.37 -10.79
N ARG A 84 -3.13 -2.59 -10.33
CA ARG A 84 -3.18 -3.83 -11.11
C ARG A 84 -4.20 -4.81 -10.57
N LYS A 85 -4.33 -4.89 -9.24
CA LYS A 85 -5.26 -5.79 -8.56
C LYS A 85 -5.92 -5.09 -7.38
N LEU A 86 -7.23 -5.27 -7.26
CA LEU A 86 -8.02 -4.85 -6.11
C LEU A 86 -8.92 -6.00 -5.66
N CYS A 87 -8.74 -6.47 -4.43
CA CYS A 87 -9.62 -7.44 -3.77
C CYS A 87 -10.41 -6.72 -2.68
N VAL A 88 -11.73 -6.65 -2.85
CA VAL A 88 -12.65 -5.93 -1.96
C VAL A 88 -14.03 -6.55 -2.03
N THR A 89 -14.77 -6.54 -0.92
CA THR A 89 -16.17 -6.97 -0.84
C THR A 89 -17.08 -5.82 -0.40
N GLY A 90 -18.36 -5.90 -0.76
CA GLY A 90 -19.36 -4.96 -0.26
C GLY A 90 -19.28 -3.54 -0.84
N LEU A 91 -18.70 -3.36 -2.03
CA LEU A 91 -18.69 -2.07 -2.72
C LEU A 91 -20.12 -1.56 -2.97
N PRO A 92 -20.47 -0.34 -2.51
CA PRO A 92 -21.74 0.28 -2.87
C PRO A 92 -21.73 0.67 -4.36
N ASN A 93 -22.90 0.53 -4.99
CA ASN A 93 -23.15 0.55 -6.44
C ASN A 93 -22.48 1.70 -7.24
N GLY A 94 -22.31 1.48 -8.55
CA GLY A 94 -22.11 2.50 -9.61
C GLY A 94 -20.87 3.37 -9.50
N GLN A 95 -20.87 4.34 -8.58
CA GLN A 95 -19.84 5.37 -8.45
C GLN A 95 -18.47 4.79 -8.03
N SER A 96 -18.48 3.75 -7.20
CA SER A 96 -17.27 3.03 -6.81
C SER A 96 -16.61 2.34 -8.01
N PHE A 97 -17.43 1.79 -8.93
CA PHE A 97 -16.91 1.13 -10.13
C PHE A 97 -16.36 2.11 -11.15
N SER A 98 -17.00 3.27 -11.35
CA SER A 98 -16.44 4.31 -12.22
C SER A 98 -15.10 4.83 -11.70
N PHE A 99 -14.97 5.00 -10.38
CA PHE A 99 -13.72 5.46 -9.78
C PHE A 99 -12.57 4.45 -9.88
N ILE A 100 -12.87 3.15 -9.95
CA ILE A 100 -11.86 2.10 -10.17
C ILE A 100 -11.48 1.98 -11.66
N ALA A 101 -12.40 2.32 -12.57
CA ALA A 101 -12.22 2.17 -14.01
C ALA A 101 -11.53 3.36 -14.69
N ASP A 102 -11.48 4.52 -14.04
CA ASP A 102 -10.75 5.73 -14.46
C ASP A 102 -9.26 5.67 -14.09
#